data_AF-A0A3D2FQS8-F1
#
_entry.id   AF-A0A3D2FQS8-F1
#
_cell.length_a   1.000
_cell.length_b   1.000
_cell.length_c   1.000
_cell.angle_alpha   90.00
_cell.angle_beta   90.00
_cell.angle_gamma   90.00
#
_symmetry.space_group_name_H-M   'P 1'
#
loop_
_entity.id
_entity.type
_entity.pdbx_description
1 polymer ?
#
loop_
_entity_poly.entity_id
_entity_poly.type
_entity_poly.pdbx_seq_one_letter_code
_entity_poly.pdbx_strand_id
1 'polypeptide(L)'
;TSGDTIAVMLTGSMPGANMAMLIACDVLDIYPIVITSLGASQWGANDPDMTWVDMEKILFDKGLISTRSIAASIGGRNDQGRLLSPKGRELIRSNIAEHGLPLITGEGLKDNIQKRMDHFGYRNYKAVVNVGGGVASLGTSFNLRLLSPGVIYRKDIEAISRSGGVEGAVVKFVKRNIPLIHVLNIQNLTEELGMAFAPIPLPDIGKGSLYAIEKYNLTVTMLSFLLVSGIVFGVGWRSHQQIKQRMIGHEPDSVI
;
A
#
# COMPACT_ATOMS: atom_id res chain seq x y z
N THR A 1 12.04 -11.18 5.35
CA THR A 1 13.34 -11.22 4.65
C THR A 1 13.28 -12.30 3.58
N SER A 2 14.29 -12.36 2.71
CA SER A 2 14.41 -13.44 1.72
C SER A 2 14.26 -14.81 2.42
N GLY A 3 13.60 -15.74 1.75
CA GLY A 3 13.22 -17.04 2.30
C GLY A 3 11.85 -17.07 3.00
N ASP A 4 11.30 -15.93 3.40
CA ASP A 4 10.10 -15.90 4.23
C ASP A 4 8.83 -16.20 3.45
N THR A 5 7.89 -16.89 4.10
CA THR A 5 6.55 -17.12 3.58
C THR A 5 5.56 -16.09 4.10
N ILE A 6 4.69 -15.58 3.23
CA ILE A 6 3.61 -14.65 3.60
C ILE A 6 2.25 -15.14 3.07
N ALA A 7 1.17 -14.77 3.76
CA ALA A 7 -0.19 -15.00 3.25
C ALA A 7 -0.64 -13.76 2.48
N VAL A 8 -1.13 -13.92 1.25
CA VAL A 8 -1.54 -12.81 0.39
C VAL A 8 -2.98 -12.99 -0.04
N MET A 9 -3.79 -11.97 0.18
CA MET A 9 -5.19 -11.92 -0.23
C MET A 9 -5.39 -10.79 -1.23
N LEU A 10 -5.74 -11.16 -2.46
CA LEU A 10 -5.91 -10.22 -3.58
C LEU A 10 -7.38 -10.07 -3.94
N THR A 11 -7.73 -8.93 -4.54
CA THR A 11 -9.06 -8.70 -5.12
C THR A 11 -8.95 -8.25 -6.57
N GLY A 12 -9.94 -8.58 -7.39
CA GLY A 12 -10.04 -8.08 -8.77
C GLY A 12 -10.14 -6.56 -8.85
N SER A 13 -10.49 -5.87 -7.76
CA SER A 13 -10.60 -4.40 -7.72
C SER A 13 -9.28 -3.65 -7.86
N MET A 14 -8.13 -4.29 -7.68
CA MET A 14 -6.82 -3.61 -7.62
C MET A 14 -5.73 -4.31 -8.43
N PRO A 15 -5.90 -4.52 -9.75
CA PRO A 15 -4.94 -5.28 -10.56
C PRO A 15 -3.52 -4.69 -10.52
N GLY A 16 -3.38 -3.36 -10.55
CA GLY A 16 -2.07 -2.69 -10.45
C GLY A 16 -1.33 -2.99 -9.14
N ALA A 17 -2.04 -2.94 -8.00
CA ALA A 17 -1.45 -3.25 -6.70
C ALA A 17 -1.17 -4.75 -6.53
N ASN A 18 -2.02 -5.61 -7.10
CA ASN A 18 -1.78 -7.05 -7.13
C ASN A 18 -0.47 -7.37 -7.87
N MET A 19 -0.26 -6.78 -9.06
CA MET A 19 0.98 -6.92 -9.82
C MET A 19 2.19 -6.44 -9.02
N ALA A 20 2.13 -5.24 -8.46
CA ALA A 20 3.22 -4.68 -7.66
C ALA A 20 3.57 -5.58 -6.47
N MET A 21 2.57 -6.15 -5.78
CA MET A 21 2.79 -7.05 -4.66
C MET A 21 3.50 -8.34 -5.06
N LEU A 22 3.05 -9.00 -6.14
CA LEU A 22 3.64 -10.26 -6.59
C LEU A 22 5.06 -10.05 -7.14
N ILE A 23 5.29 -8.97 -7.89
CA ILE A 23 6.64 -8.60 -8.36
C ILE A 23 7.55 -8.28 -7.16
N ALA A 24 7.05 -7.56 -6.15
CA ALA A 24 7.82 -7.27 -4.95
C ALA A 24 8.21 -8.56 -4.19
N CYS A 25 7.33 -9.56 -4.14
CA CYS A 25 7.68 -10.87 -3.58
C CYS A 25 8.86 -11.50 -4.31
N ASP A 26 8.81 -11.53 -5.65
CA ASP A 26 9.86 -12.17 -6.46
C ASP A 26 11.21 -11.46 -6.30
N VAL A 27 11.22 -10.13 -6.38
CA VAL A 27 12.45 -9.33 -6.24
C VAL A 27 13.06 -9.49 -4.85
N LEU A 28 12.23 -9.68 -3.82
CA LEU A 28 12.68 -9.84 -2.42
C LEU A 28 12.91 -11.31 -2.02
N ASP A 29 12.74 -12.27 -2.93
CA ASP A 29 12.77 -13.72 -2.65
C ASP A 29 11.86 -14.09 -1.46
N ILE A 30 10.64 -13.57 -1.47
CA ILE A 30 9.57 -13.88 -0.53
C ILE A 30 8.61 -14.84 -1.21
N TYR A 31 8.14 -15.86 -0.48
CA TYR A 31 7.23 -16.89 -1.00
C TYR A 31 5.78 -16.59 -0.62
N PRO A 32 4.96 -16.01 -1.52
CA PRO A 32 3.57 -15.72 -1.20
C PRO A 32 2.68 -16.96 -1.37
N ILE A 33 1.83 -17.23 -0.38
CA ILE A 33 0.68 -18.10 -0.57
C ILE A 33 -0.51 -17.20 -0.90
N VAL A 34 -0.98 -17.26 -2.14
CA VAL A 34 -1.92 -16.28 -2.69
C VAL A 34 -3.32 -16.87 -2.79
N ILE A 35 -4.34 -16.14 -2.30
CA ILE A 35 -5.75 -16.44 -2.59
C ILE A 35 -6.39 -15.17 -3.13
N THR A 36 -7.07 -15.29 -4.27
CA THR A 36 -7.73 -14.15 -4.91
C THR A 36 -9.25 -14.21 -4.83
N SER A 37 -9.91 -13.06 -4.85
CA SER A 37 -11.35 -12.95 -5.08
C SER A 37 -11.61 -12.19 -6.37
N LEU A 38 -12.33 -12.80 -7.32
CA LEU A 38 -12.45 -12.25 -8.68
C LEU A 38 -13.37 -11.03 -8.78
N GLY A 39 -14.41 -10.96 -7.93
CA GLY A 39 -15.32 -9.82 -7.91
C GLY A 39 -14.57 -8.49 -7.77
N ALA A 40 -14.84 -7.57 -8.69
CA ALA A 40 -14.13 -6.31 -8.82
C ALA A 40 -15.06 -5.10 -8.72
N SER A 41 -14.50 -3.95 -8.34
CA SER A 41 -15.15 -2.65 -8.45
C SER A 41 -15.25 -2.20 -9.92
N GLN A 42 -15.96 -1.09 -10.17
CA GLN A 42 -16.17 -0.55 -11.53
C GLN A 42 -14.88 -0.23 -12.28
N TRP A 43 -13.79 0.06 -11.57
CA TRP A 43 -12.49 0.42 -12.12
C TRP A 43 -11.43 -0.68 -11.95
N GLY A 44 -11.85 -1.88 -11.52
CA GLY A 44 -10.98 -3.05 -11.39
C GLY A 44 -11.00 -3.94 -12.63
N ALA A 45 -10.50 -5.17 -12.48
CA ALA A 45 -10.54 -6.23 -13.49
C ALA A 45 -11.95 -6.84 -13.57
N ASN A 46 -12.91 -6.07 -14.07
CA ASN A 46 -14.32 -6.43 -14.21
C ASN A 46 -14.73 -6.84 -15.63
N ASP A 47 -13.78 -6.87 -16.57
CA ASP A 47 -13.96 -7.46 -17.90
C ASP A 47 -14.03 -8.99 -17.77
N PRO A 48 -15.14 -9.65 -18.16
CA PRO A 48 -15.26 -11.10 -18.08
C PRO A 48 -14.21 -11.88 -18.87
N ASP A 49 -13.67 -11.29 -19.93
CA ASP A 49 -12.68 -11.91 -20.81
C ASP A 49 -11.24 -11.59 -20.36
N MET A 50 -11.08 -10.76 -19.33
CA MET A 50 -9.79 -10.35 -18.78
C MET A 50 -9.91 -10.01 -17.29
N THR A 51 -10.28 -11.01 -16.48
CA THR A 51 -10.34 -10.89 -15.01
C THR A 51 -8.93 -10.94 -14.42
N TRP A 52 -8.83 -10.78 -13.09
CA TRP A 52 -7.53 -10.87 -12.43
C TRP A 52 -6.82 -12.23 -12.63
N VAL A 53 -7.54 -13.36 -12.68
CA VAL A 53 -6.87 -14.67 -12.85
C VAL A 53 -6.33 -14.86 -14.27
N ASP A 54 -6.96 -14.24 -15.27
CA ASP A 54 -6.45 -14.16 -16.65
C ASP A 54 -5.15 -13.35 -16.68
N MET A 55 -5.18 -12.16 -16.08
CA MET A 55 -3.99 -11.30 -15.95
C MET A 55 -2.86 -12.00 -15.19
N GLU A 56 -3.17 -12.63 -14.06
CA GLU A 56 -2.23 -13.39 -13.23
C GLU A 56 -1.58 -14.52 -14.04
N LYS A 57 -2.38 -15.25 -14.83
CA LYS A 57 -1.86 -16.30 -15.72
C LYS A 57 -0.92 -15.73 -16.79
N ILE A 58 -1.30 -14.63 -17.45
CA ILE A 58 -0.46 -14.00 -18.48
C ILE A 58 0.89 -13.55 -17.89
N LEU A 59 0.87 -12.92 -16.72
CA LEU A 59 2.09 -12.47 -16.03
C LEU A 59 2.99 -13.66 -15.68
N PHE A 60 2.39 -14.74 -15.18
CA PHE A 60 3.12 -15.97 -14.82
C PHE A 60 3.72 -16.65 -16.05
N ASP A 61 2.94 -16.85 -17.11
CA ASP A 61 3.39 -17.50 -18.35
C ASP A 61 4.50 -16.69 -19.05
N LYS A 62 4.53 -15.37 -18.85
CA LYS A 62 5.58 -14.47 -19.34
C LYS A 62 6.81 -14.40 -18.43
N GLY A 63 6.80 -15.09 -17.28
CA GLY A 63 7.89 -15.07 -16.30
C GLY A 63 8.05 -13.72 -15.59
N LEU A 64 7.00 -12.89 -15.56
CA LEU A 64 6.99 -11.61 -14.84
C LEU A 64 6.65 -11.76 -13.37
N ILE A 65 5.97 -12.86 -13.02
CA ILE A 65 5.75 -13.30 -11.64
C ILE A 65 6.05 -14.80 -11.52
N SER A 66 6.52 -15.23 -10.35
CA SER A 66 6.91 -16.63 -10.08
C SER A 66 5.80 -17.47 -9.45
N THR A 67 4.70 -16.85 -9.03
CA THR A 67 3.65 -17.49 -8.23
C THR A 67 2.25 -17.10 -8.73
N ARG A 68 1.30 -18.04 -8.61
CA ARG A 68 -0.13 -17.83 -8.88
C ARG A 68 -0.98 -18.12 -7.65
N SER A 69 -2.25 -17.72 -7.69
CA SER A 69 -3.24 -18.04 -6.67
C SER A 69 -3.36 -19.56 -6.48
N ILE A 70 -3.44 -20.02 -5.22
CA ILE A 70 -3.66 -21.44 -4.88
C ILE A 70 -5.14 -21.81 -4.79
N ALA A 71 -6.01 -20.81 -4.71
CA ALA A 71 -7.46 -20.92 -4.67
C ALA A 71 -8.07 -19.57 -5.00
N ALA A 72 -9.33 -19.57 -5.41
CA ALA A 72 -10.06 -18.35 -5.73
C ALA A 72 -11.48 -18.38 -5.18
N SER A 73 -12.02 -17.20 -4.87
CA SER A 73 -13.43 -17.02 -4.52
C SER A 73 -14.12 -16.07 -5.48
N ILE A 74 -15.46 -16.04 -5.44
CA ILE A 74 -16.23 -15.11 -6.26
C ILE A 74 -16.05 -13.67 -5.78
N GLY A 75 -15.80 -13.43 -4.50
CA GLY A 75 -15.82 -12.08 -3.94
C GLY A 75 -17.25 -11.56 -3.78
N GLY A 76 -17.42 -10.24 -3.85
CA GLY A 76 -18.71 -9.60 -3.61
C GLY A 76 -19.23 -9.82 -2.17
N ARG A 77 -20.51 -9.52 -1.93
CA ARG A 77 -21.06 -9.62 -0.57
C ARG A 77 -21.14 -11.09 -0.12
N ASN A 78 -20.76 -11.34 1.14
CA ASN A 78 -20.57 -12.66 1.75
C ASN A 78 -19.51 -13.55 1.07
N ASP A 79 -18.70 -13.02 0.15
CA ASP A 79 -17.78 -13.83 -0.68
C ASP A 79 -18.53 -14.87 -1.54
N GLN A 80 -19.79 -14.58 -1.88
CA GLN A 80 -20.69 -15.43 -2.67
C GLN A 80 -21.17 -14.74 -3.97
N GLY A 81 -20.61 -13.59 -4.29
CA GLY A 81 -21.04 -12.77 -5.43
C GLY A 81 -22.43 -12.16 -5.25
N ARG A 82 -22.95 -12.01 -4.03
CA ARG A 82 -24.21 -11.27 -3.83
C ARG A 82 -24.04 -9.85 -4.39
N LEU A 83 -25.07 -9.37 -5.07
CA LEU A 83 -25.11 -8.15 -5.92
C LEU A 83 -24.56 -8.31 -7.35
N LEU A 84 -23.90 -9.43 -7.67
CA LEU A 84 -23.66 -9.80 -9.07
C LEU A 84 -24.90 -10.50 -9.64
N SER A 85 -25.12 -10.34 -10.95
CA SER A 85 -26.14 -11.10 -11.67
C SER A 85 -25.84 -12.60 -11.64
N PRO A 86 -26.83 -13.49 -11.78
CA PRO A 86 -26.59 -14.92 -11.89
C PRO A 86 -25.56 -15.26 -12.98
N LYS A 87 -25.66 -14.61 -14.15
CA LYS A 87 -24.69 -14.75 -15.25
C LYS A 87 -23.28 -14.33 -14.83
N GLY A 88 -23.13 -13.19 -14.17
CA GLY A 88 -21.81 -12.72 -13.71
C GLY A 88 -21.14 -13.67 -12.71
N ARG A 89 -21.92 -14.27 -11.81
CA ARG A 89 -21.40 -15.29 -10.88
C ARG A 89 -20.95 -16.54 -11.62
N GLU A 90 -21.69 -16.94 -12.66
CA GLU A 90 -21.35 -18.12 -13.43
C GLU A 90 -20.08 -17.91 -14.26
N LEU A 91 -19.95 -16.76 -14.95
CA LEU A 91 -18.73 -16.39 -15.66
C LEU A 91 -17.50 -16.45 -14.75
N ILE A 92 -17.62 -15.93 -13.51
CA ILE A 92 -16.55 -16.03 -12.51
C ILE A 92 -16.23 -17.47 -12.13
N ARG A 93 -17.24 -18.32 -11.90
CA ARG A 93 -17.01 -19.75 -11.56
C ARG A 93 -16.35 -20.49 -12.72
N SER A 94 -16.82 -20.28 -13.94
CA SER A 94 -16.25 -20.88 -15.15
C SER A 94 -14.80 -20.47 -15.32
N ASN A 95 -14.50 -19.18 -15.17
CA ASN A 95 -13.13 -18.67 -15.29
C ASN A 95 -12.19 -19.25 -14.22
N ILE A 96 -12.63 -19.33 -12.95
CA ILE A 96 -11.87 -20.01 -11.87
C ILE A 96 -11.58 -21.47 -12.25
N ALA A 97 -12.57 -22.19 -12.76
CA ALA A 97 -12.44 -23.59 -13.15
C ALA A 97 -11.51 -23.78 -14.35
N GLU A 98 -11.61 -22.91 -15.37
CA GLU A 98 -10.75 -22.91 -16.56
C GLU A 98 -9.27 -22.69 -16.19
N HIS A 99 -9.01 -21.87 -15.18
CA HIS A 99 -7.67 -21.66 -14.63
C HIS A 99 -7.19 -22.77 -13.69
N GLY A 100 -7.99 -23.82 -13.46
CA GLY A 100 -7.66 -24.97 -12.61
C GLY A 100 -7.61 -24.63 -11.12
N LEU A 101 -8.26 -23.54 -10.69
CA LEU A 101 -8.20 -23.06 -9.31
C LEU A 101 -9.33 -23.69 -8.47
N PRO A 102 -9.03 -24.20 -7.25
CA PRO A 102 -10.06 -24.56 -6.30
C PRO A 102 -10.97 -23.37 -5.96
N LEU A 103 -12.28 -23.57 -6.11
CA LEU A 103 -13.27 -22.56 -5.75
C LEU A 103 -13.56 -22.59 -4.24
N ILE A 104 -13.30 -21.47 -3.58
CA ILE A 104 -13.75 -21.21 -2.21
C ILE A 104 -15.21 -20.77 -2.26
N THR A 105 -16.11 -21.65 -1.84
CA THR A 105 -17.53 -21.38 -1.70
C THR A 105 -18.11 -22.16 -0.54
N GLY A 106 -19.07 -21.57 0.15
CA GLY A 106 -19.60 -22.04 1.42
C GLY A 106 -20.97 -21.46 1.71
N GLU A 107 -21.53 -21.79 2.87
CA GLU A 107 -22.91 -21.41 3.23
C GLU A 107 -23.04 -19.91 3.54
N GLY A 108 -21.95 -19.26 3.94
CA GLY A 108 -21.92 -17.82 4.21
C GLY A 108 -20.51 -17.31 4.49
N LEU A 109 -20.43 -16.05 4.93
CA LEU A 109 -19.15 -15.35 5.11
C LEU A 109 -18.22 -16.07 6.09
N LYS A 110 -18.73 -16.52 7.26
CA LYS A 110 -17.92 -17.23 8.26
C LYS A 110 -17.31 -18.52 7.70
N ASP A 111 -18.11 -19.29 6.97
CA ASP A 111 -17.67 -20.53 6.34
C ASP A 111 -16.63 -20.27 5.24
N ASN A 112 -16.87 -19.29 4.36
CA ASN A 112 -15.90 -18.88 3.34
C ASN A 112 -14.56 -18.41 3.93
N ILE A 113 -14.60 -17.67 5.04
CA ILE A 113 -13.41 -17.25 5.76
C ILE A 113 -12.67 -18.46 6.33
N GLN A 114 -13.39 -19.44 6.90
CA GLN A 114 -12.78 -20.64 7.42
C GLN A 114 -12.12 -21.46 6.31
N LYS A 115 -12.82 -21.75 5.21
CA LYS A 115 -12.26 -22.44 4.05
C LYS A 115 -11.02 -21.75 3.49
N ARG A 116 -11.03 -20.41 3.43
CA ARG A 116 -9.85 -19.61 3.06
C ARG A 116 -8.67 -19.84 4.01
N MET A 117 -8.91 -19.85 5.32
CA MET A 117 -7.88 -20.18 6.31
C MET A 117 -7.39 -21.62 6.17
N ASP A 118 -8.25 -22.56 5.79
CA ASP A 118 -7.87 -23.96 5.58
C ASP A 118 -6.93 -24.11 4.38
N HIS A 119 -7.17 -23.37 3.27
CA HIS A 119 -6.24 -23.27 2.15
C HIS A 119 -4.87 -22.67 2.57
N PHE A 120 -4.89 -21.62 3.39
CA PHE A 120 -3.66 -21.08 3.98
C PHE A 120 -2.98 -22.07 4.93
N GLY A 121 -3.73 -22.96 5.59
CA GLY A 121 -3.20 -23.97 6.49
C GLY A 121 -2.33 -23.41 7.63
N TYR A 122 -1.64 -24.32 8.30
CA TYR A 122 -0.65 -23.97 9.32
C TYR A 122 0.74 -23.89 8.70
N ARG A 123 1.22 -22.66 8.49
CA ARG A 123 2.58 -22.36 8.01
C ARG A 123 3.19 -21.25 8.86
N ASN A 124 4.52 -21.12 8.82
CA ASN A 124 5.25 -20.05 9.51
C ASN A 124 5.20 -18.75 8.70
N TYR A 125 4.05 -18.10 8.72
CA TYR A 125 3.85 -16.83 8.03
C TYR A 125 4.51 -15.67 8.78
N LYS A 126 5.32 -14.87 8.07
CA LYS A 126 5.96 -13.68 8.66
C LYS A 126 5.14 -12.41 8.53
N ALA A 127 4.25 -12.37 7.55
CA ALA A 127 3.30 -11.29 7.36
C ALA A 127 2.03 -11.82 6.68
N VAL A 128 0.95 -11.06 6.82
CA VAL A 128 -0.24 -11.20 5.99
C VAL A 128 -0.40 -9.92 5.17
N VAL A 129 -0.74 -10.05 3.90
CA VAL A 129 -0.99 -8.93 2.99
C VAL A 129 -2.43 -8.99 2.52
N ASN A 130 -3.10 -7.85 2.53
CA ASN A 130 -4.39 -7.69 1.88
C ASN A 130 -4.35 -6.55 0.87
N VAL A 131 -4.77 -6.84 -0.37
CA VAL A 131 -4.92 -5.86 -1.44
C VAL A 131 -6.39 -5.72 -1.82
N GLY A 132 -6.98 -4.55 -1.50
CA GLY A 132 -8.36 -4.21 -1.80
C GLY A 132 -9.38 -4.58 -0.73
N GLY A 133 -10.67 -4.49 -1.08
CA GLY A 133 -11.79 -4.46 -0.11
C GLY A 133 -12.52 -5.79 0.11
N GLY A 134 -11.86 -6.93 -0.05
CA GLY A 134 -12.50 -8.25 -0.03
C GLY A 134 -13.14 -8.57 1.31
N VAL A 135 -14.46 -8.83 1.33
CA VAL A 135 -15.20 -9.06 2.59
C VAL A 135 -14.76 -10.30 3.35
N ALA A 136 -14.27 -11.36 2.69
CA ALA A 136 -13.70 -12.50 3.40
C ALA A 136 -12.34 -12.18 4.03
N SER A 137 -11.55 -11.32 3.38
CA SER A 137 -10.25 -10.91 3.90
C SER A 137 -10.42 -10.00 5.12
N LEU A 138 -11.31 -9.00 5.03
CA LEU A 138 -11.45 -7.94 6.02
C LEU A 138 -12.58 -8.19 7.04
N GLY A 139 -13.56 -9.00 6.66
CA GLY A 139 -14.76 -9.30 7.44
C GLY A 139 -15.91 -8.33 7.14
N THR A 140 -16.83 -8.20 8.08
CA THR A 140 -17.99 -7.30 7.95
C THR A 140 -17.58 -5.82 7.88
N SER A 141 -18.44 -4.95 7.33
CA SER A 141 -18.16 -3.51 7.12
C SER A 141 -17.70 -2.75 8.37
N PHE A 142 -18.03 -3.22 9.57
CA PHE A 142 -17.50 -2.68 10.82
C PHE A 142 -15.96 -2.81 10.90
N ASN A 143 -15.40 -3.92 10.43
CA ASN A 143 -13.97 -4.17 10.47
C ASN A 143 -13.20 -3.31 9.48
N LEU A 144 -13.81 -2.95 8.35
CA LEU A 144 -13.19 -2.07 7.35
C LEU A 144 -12.83 -0.71 7.92
N ARG A 145 -13.61 -0.20 8.88
CA ARG A 145 -13.31 1.06 9.57
C ARG A 145 -12.23 0.91 10.65
N LEU A 146 -11.98 -0.31 11.11
CA LEU A 146 -11.01 -0.61 12.16
C LEU A 146 -9.63 -0.95 11.61
N LEU A 147 -9.53 -1.29 10.31
CA LEU A 147 -8.28 -1.64 9.66
C LEU A 147 -7.86 -0.50 8.74
N SER A 148 -7.03 0.40 9.25
CA SER A 148 -6.43 1.47 8.46
C SER A 148 -5.51 0.94 7.35
N PRO A 149 -5.36 1.64 6.21
CA PRO A 149 -4.28 1.36 5.27
C PRO A 149 -2.90 1.36 5.94
N GLY A 150 -1.94 0.67 5.34
CA GLY A 150 -0.56 0.64 5.84
C GLY A 150 -0.23 -0.60 6.66
N VAL A 151 0.63 -0.47 7.66
CA VAL A 151 1.11 -1.59 8.48
C VAL A 151 0.36 -1.64 9.80
N ILE A 152 -0.31 -2.76 10.08
CA ILE A 152 -1.10 -3.00 11.28
C ILE A 152 -0.46 -4.12 12.09
N TYR A 153 -0.23 -3.86 13.37
CA TYR A 153 0.20 -4.83 14.36
C TYR A 153 -0.95 -5.22 15.28
N ARG A 154 -0.74 -6.29 16.07
CA ARG A 154 -1.76 -6.75 17.02
C ARG A 154 -2.26 -5.68 17.97
N LYS A 155 -1.36 -4.82 18.46
CA LYS A 155 -1.69 -3.73 19.39
C LYS A 155 -2.61 -2.67 18.77
N ASP A 156 -2.66 -2.60 17.44
CA ASP A 156 -3.43 -1.59 16.70
C ASP A 156 -4.86 -2.09 16.40
N ILE A 157 -5.16 -3.37 16.63
CA ILE A 157 -6.50 -3.93 16.41
C ILE A 157 -7.31 -3.90 17.70
N GLU A 158 -8.45 -3.22 17.65
CA GLU A 158 -9.47 -3.27 18.70
C GLU A 158 -10.25 -4.59 18.64
N ALA A 159 -10.60 -5.13 19.81
CA ALA A 159 -11.48 -6.29 19.89
C ALA A 159 -12.86 -5.94 19.32
N ILE A 160 -13.40 -6.79 18.44
CA ILE A 160 -14.76 -6.63 17.93
C ILE A 160 -15.74 -6.82 19.10
N SER A 161 -16.24 -5.72 19.63
CA SER A 161 -17.14 -5.68 20.78
C SER A 161 -18.63 -5.75 20.40
N ARG A 162 -18.97 -5.59 19.11
CA ARG A 162 -20.37 -5.58 18.64
C ARG A 162 -20.88 -6.97 18.28
N SER A 163 -22.04 -7.31 18.83
CA SER A 163 -22.81 -8.51 18.48
C SER A 163 -23.10 -8.55 16.96
N GLY A 164 -22.73 -9.65 16.31
CA GLY A 164 -22.97 -9.89 14.87
C GLY A 164 -21.81 -9.55 13.93
N GLY A 165 -20.69 -9.02 14.42
CA GLY A 165 -19.48 -8.83 13.62
C GLY A 165 -18.84 -10.16 13.19
N VAL A 166 -18.31 -10.20 11.97
CA VAL A 166 -17.52 -11.36 11.48
C VAL A 166 -16.10 -10.91 11.22
N GLU A 167 -15.15 -11.51 11.93
CA GLU A 167 -13.72 -11.28 11.75
C GLU A 167 -13.25 -11.77 10.38
N GLY A 168 -12.53 -10.91 9.67
CA GLY A 168 -11.87 -11.27 8.41
C GLY A 168 -10.71 -12.23 8.61
N ALA A 169 -10.30 -12.88 7.52
CA ALA A 169 -9.12 -13.73 7.51
C ALA A 169 -7.86 -13.00 8.00
N VAL A 170 -7.65 -11.73 7.63
CA VAL A 170 -6.48 -10.94 8.07
C VAL A 170 -6.42 -10.81 9.60
N VAL A 171 -7.56 -10.61 10.25
CA VAL A 171 -7.65 -10.45 11.71
C VAL A 171 -7.22 -11.72 12.42
N LYS A 172 -7.54 -12.90 11.84
CA LYS A 172 -7.10 -14.20 12.37
C LYS A 172 -5.57 -14.33 12.36
N PHE A 173 -4.87 -13.77 11.37
CA PHE A 173 -3.41 -13.73 11.33
C PHE A 173 -2.85 -12.72 12.34
N VAL A 174 -3.40 -11.51 12.39
CA VAL A 174 -2.89 -10.47 13.31
C VAL A 174 -3.05 -10.87 14.78
N LYS A 175 -4.13 -11.56 15.13
CA LYS A 175 -4.32 -12.19 16.46
C LYS A 175 -3.31 -13.30 16.79
N ARG A 176 -2.51 -13.75 15.82
CA ARG A 176 -1.37 -14.67 16.02
C ARG A 176 -0.03 -13.94 16.03
N ASN A 177 -0.02 -12.62 16.23
CA ASN A 177 1.16 -11.75 16.18
C ASN A 177 1.84 -11.69 14.79
N ILE A 178 1.07 -11.88 13.72
CA ILE A 178 1.57 -11.74 12.35
C ILE A 178 1.18 -10.35 11.84
N PRO A 179 2.14 -9.46 11.49
CA PRO A 179 1.82 -8.12 11.02
C PRO A 179 1.02 -8.15 9.71
N LEU A 180 0.08 -7.23 9.57
CA LEU A 180 -0.72 -7.01 8.36
C LEU A 180 -0.18 -5.84 7.55
N ILE A 181 0.05 -6.06 6.27
CA ILE A 181 0.25 -5.01 5.27
C ILE A 181 -1.08 -4.83 4.53
N HIS A 182 -1.76 -3.72 4.78
CA HIS A 182 -3.08 -3.42 4.24
C HIS A 182 -2.99 -2.39 3.10
N VAL A 183 -3.04 -2.88 1.87
CA VAL A 183 -3.12 -2.04 0.68
C VAL A 183 -4.58 -1.78 0.36
N LEU A 184 -5.09 -0.66 0.85
CA LEU A 184 -6.43 -0.15 0.60
C LEU A 184 -6.38 1.38 0.60
N ASN A 185 -7.39 2.03 0.03
CA ASN A 185 -7.50 3.49 -0.03
C ASN A 185 -6.19 4.14 -0.49
N ILE A 186 -5.86 3.92 -1.77
CA ILE A 186 -4.57 4.30 -2.37
C ILE A 186 -4.26 5.77 -2.16
N GLN A 187 -5.27 6.66 -2.20
CA GLN A 187 -5.06 8.08 -1.96
C GLN A 187 -4.53 8.36 -0.55
N ASN A 188 -5.23 7.89 0.49
CA ASN A 188 -4.76 8.06 1.86
C ASN A 188 -3.38 7.40 2.07
N LEU A 189 -3.18 6.21 1.51
CA LEU A 189 -1.90 5.51 1.62
C LEU A 189 -0.76 6.30 0.95
N THR A 190 -1.00 6.93 -0.22
CA THR A 190 -0.01 7.79 -0.86
C THR A 190 0.29 9.04 -0.03
N GLU A 191 -0.74 9.67 0.54
CA GLU A 191 -0.58 10.85 1.39
C GLU A 191 0.24 10.53 2.66
N GLU A 192 -0.07 9.43 3.35
CA GLU A 192 0.67 8.98 4.54
C GLU A 192 2.14 8.66 4.25
N LEU A 193 2.43 8.15 3.05
CA LEU A 193 3.80 7.83 2.61
C LEU A 193 4.52 9.03 1.97
N GLY A 194 3.88 10.22 1.91
CA GLY A 194 4.46 11.41 1.30
C GLY A 194 4.65 11.29 -0.22
N MET A 195 3.81 10.49 -0.88
CA MET A 195 3.79 10.31 -2.33
C MET A 195 2.69 11.14 -2.98
N ALA A 196 2.96 11.63 -4.18
CA ALA A 196 1.92 12.24 -5.00
C ALA A 196 0.89 11.18 -5.44
N PHE A 197 -0.40 11.49 -5.32
CA PHE A 197 -1.47 10.66 -5.85
C PHE A 197 -1.58 10.86 -7.36
N ALA A 198 -1.46 9.77 -8.13
CA ALA A 198 -1.55 9.75 -9.60
C ALA A 198 -0.75 10.88 -10.30
N PRO A 199 0.57 11.00 -10.06
CA PRO A 199 1.37 12.10 -10.58
C PRO A 199 1.46 12.07 -12.11
N ILE A 200 1.43 13.26 -12.71
CA ILE A 200 1.68 13.47 -14.14
C ILE A 200 2.74 14.59 -14.25
N PRO A 201 3.93 14.32 -14.82
CA PRO A 201 4.40 13.03 -15.33
C PRO A 201 4.67 12.02 -14.20
N LEU A 202 4.81 10.74 -14.56
CA LEU A 202 5.25 9.72 -13.61
C LEU A 202 6.67 10.05 -13.09
N PRO A 203 6.95 9.81 -11.80
CA PRO A 203 8.29 10.02 -11.26
C PRO A 203 9.28 9.01 -11.86
N ASP A 204 10.55 9.42 -11.92
CA ASP A 204 11.62 8.49 -12.32
C ASP A 204 11.71 7.31 -11.35
N ILE A 205 12.02 6.14 -11.89
CA ILE A 205 12.19 4.90 -11.12
C ILE A 205 13.28 5.10 -10.05
N GLY A 206 12.99 4.67 -8.82
CA GLY A 206 13.93 4.75 -7.70
C GLY A 206 14.07 6.15 -7.09
N LYS A 207 13.27 7.13 -7.51
CA LYS A 207 13.20 8.45 -6.87
C LYS A 207 11.95 8.57 -5.99
N GLY A 208 12.09 9.28 -4.88
CA GLY A 208 11.00 9.56 -3.94
C GLY A 208 11.39 9.30 -2.49
N SER A 209 10.57 9.82 -1.57
CA SER A 209 10.75 9.73 -0.11
C SER A 209 10.88 8.30 0.42
N LEU A 210 10.29 7.32 -0.29
CA LEU A 210 10.36 5.91 0.06
C LEU A 210 11.71 5.24 -0.30
N TYR A 211 12.41 5.75 -1.32
CA TYR A 211 13.66 5.16 -1.79
C TYR A 211 14.87 5.80 -1.13
N ALA A 212 14.85 7.12 -0.94
CA ALA A 212 15.95 7.87 -0.36
C ALA A 212 15.44 9.04 0.49
N ILE A 213 16.14 9.28 1.60
CA ILE A 213 15.94 10.46 2.44
C ILE A 213 17.07 11.43 2.11
N GLU A 214 16.74 12.62 1.61
CA GLU A 214 17.72 13.69 1.44
C GLU A 214 18.25 14.11 2.81
N LYS A 215 19.57 13.97 3.01
CA LYS A 215 20.26 14.46 4.20
C LYS A 215 21.21 15.58 3.82
N TYR A 216 21.02 16.75 4.42
CA TYR A 216 21.93 17.88 4.28
C TYR A 216 23.20 17.63 5.09
N ASN A 217 24.36 17.91 4.50
CA ASN A 217 25.63 17.89 5.23
C ASN A 217 25.71 19.13 6.14
N LEU A 218 25.43 18.94 7.43
CA LEU A 218 25.42 20.03 8.42
C LEU A 218 26.74 20.79 8.49
N THR A 219 27.88 20.14 8.26
CA THR A 219 29.18 20.81 8.24
C THR A 219 29.26 21.81 7.09
N VAL A 220 28.88 21.40 5.88
CA VAL A 220 28.85 22.28 4.70
C VAL A 220 27.84 23.41 4.90
N THR A 221 26.67 23.11 5.46
CA THR A 221 25.65 24.11 5.78
C THR A 221 26.17 25.14 6.78
N MET A 222 26.85 24.71 7.84
CA MET A 222 27.42 25.61 8.85
C MET A 222 28.53 26.49 8.27
N LEU A 223 29.44 25.92 7.47
CA LEU A 223 30.50 26.69 6.81
C LEU A 223 29.91 27.74 5.87
N SER A 224 28.90 27.38 5.09
CA SER A 224 28.20 28.29 4.18
C SER A 224 27.48 29.40 4.96
N PHE A 225 26.82 29.06 6.06
CA PHE A 225 26.14 30.01 6.94
C PHE A 225 27.12 31.03 7.55
N LEU A 226 28.26 30.57 8.06
CA LEU A 226 29.29 31.44 8.64
C LEU A 226 29.90 32.37 7.58
N LEU A 227 30.15 31.85 6.37
CA LEU A 227 30.67 32.65 5.26
C LEU A 227 29.71 33.77 4.88
N VAL A 228 28.43 33.44 4.64
CA VAL A 228 27.40 34.43 4.28
C VAL A 228 27.22 35.46 5.39
N SER A 229 27.12 35.02 6.64
CA SER A 229 26.98 35.91 7.79
C SER A 229 28.19 36.85 7.94
N GLY A 230 29.40 36.33 7.74
CA GLY A 230 30.63 37.12 7.76
C GLY A 230 30.68 38.18 6.66
N ILE A 231 30.23 37.84 5.44
CA ILE A 231 30.14 38.81 4.33
C ILE A 231 29.14 39.91 4.65
N VAL A 232 27.92 39.55 5.09
CA VAL A 232 26.87 40.52 5.45
C VAL A 232 27.36 41.45 6.56
N PHE A 233 27.98 40.88 7.61
CA PHE A 233 28.53 41.66 8.70
C PHE A 233 29.67 42.59 8.24
N GLY A 234 30.57 42.10 7.38
CA GLY A 234 31.67 42.89 6.83
C GLY A 234 31.18 44.07 5.97
N VAL A 235 30.19 43.85 5.12
CA VAL A 235 29.56 44.92 4.33
C VAL A 235 28.85 45.93 5.24
N GLY A 236 28.08 45.45 6.22
CA GLY A 236 27.40 46.29 7.20
C GLY A 236 28.37 47.16 8.00
N TRP A 237 29.46 46.57 8.50
CA TRP A 237 30.52 47.29 9.21
C TRP A 237 31.16 48.36 8.33
N ARG A 238 31.57 47.99 7.10
CA ARG A 238 32.21 48.92 6.17
C ARG A 238 31.29 50.10 5.82
N SER A 239 30.01 49.82 5.58
CA SER A 239 28.99 50.84 5.37
C SER A 239 28.86 51.77 6.58
N HIS A 240 28.77 51.21 7.80
CA HIS A 240 28.70 52.00 9.03
C HIS A 240 29.93 52.90 9.22
N GLN A 241 31.14 52.39 8.96
CA GLN A 241 32.35 53.19 9.03
C GLN A 241 32.39 54.31 7.97
N GLN A 242 31.94 54.03 6.75
CA GLN A 242 31.84 55.07 5.71
C GLN A 242 30.85 56.17 6.09
N ILE A 243 29.69 55.81 6.67
CA ILE A 243 28.71 56.80 7.17
C ILE A 243 29.33 57.63 8.30
N LYS A 244 29.97 56.98 9.28
CA LYS A 244 30.63 57.66 10.40
C LYS A 244 31.72 58.62 9.92
N GLN A 245 32.54 58.21 8.96
CA GLN A 245 33.57 59.07 8.36
C GLN A 245 32.96 60.26 7.60
N ARG A 246 31.87 60.06 6.85
CA ARG A 246 31.14 61.15 6.17
C ARG A 246 30.51 62.14 7.15
N MET A 247 29.98 61.67 8.28
CA MET A 247 29.42 62.53 9.33
C MET A 247 30.48 63.36 10.06
N ILE A 248 31.71 62.84 10.21
CA ILE A 248 32.82 63.57 10.83
C ILE A 248 33.45 64.56 9.84
N GLY A 249 33.40 64.25 8.53
CA GLY A 249 33.95 65.10 7.46
C GLY A 249 33.00 66.15 6.89
N HIS A 250 31.73 66.21 7.33
CA HIS A 250 30.85 67.34 7.08
C HIS A 250 30.81 68.22 8.34
N GLU A 251 31.59 69.30 8.33
CA GLU A 251 31.21 70.48 9.10
C GLU A 251 29.86 70.96 8.54
N PRO A 252 28.87 71.29 9.39
CA PRO A 252 27.69 71.98 8.89
C PRO A 252 28.17 73.33 8.39
N ASP A 253 28.11 73.54 7.07
CA ASP A 253 28.23 74.86 6.48
C ASP A 253 27.35 75.81 7.28
N SER A 254 28.01 76.76 7.93
CA SER A 254 27.45 77.86 8.67
C SER A 254 26.40 78.55 7.81
N VAL A 255 25.13 78.31 8.14
CA VAL A 255 24.01 79.08 7.62
C VAL A 255 24.08 80.45 8.31
N ILE A 256 24.53 81.43 7.52
CA ILE A 256 24.49 82.89 7.72
C ILE A 256 25.50 83.46 8.74
#